data_AF-A0A2A3JSU7-F1
#
_entry.id   AF-A0A2A3JSU7-F1
#
_cell.length_a   1.000
_cell.length_b   1.000
_cell.length_c   1.000
_cell.angle_alpha   90.00
_cell.angle_beta   90.00
_cell.angle_gamma   90.00
#
_symmetry.space_group_name_H-M   'P 1'
#
loop_
_entity.id
_entity.type
_entity.pdbx_description
1 polymer ?
#
loop_
_entity_poly.entity_id
_entity_poly.type
_entity_poly.pdbx_seq_one_letter_code
_entity_poly.pdbx_strand_id
1 'polypeptide(L)'
;MSRRIIDLSVTLTDEVPADPPGMGPKIEYMEHSGGAHEYAQMFGIPVEHQLDGAGAAVERLTLTTHNGTHLDAPWHYHPTMNKGERAITIDEVPLEWCMGPGVKLDFRHLPDGHVVSAAEMEAEFARIG
;
A
#
# COMPACT_ATOMS: atom_id res chain seq x y z
N MET A 1 -21.08 21.29 -6.29
CA MET A 1 -19.60 21.13 -6.28
C MET A 1 -19.31 19.65 -6.40
N SER A 2 -18.52 19.20 -7.37
CA SER A 2 -18.08 17.80 -7.45
C SER A 2 -17.15 17.50 -6.28
N ARG A 3 -17.18 16.26 -5.77
CA ARG A 3 -16.23 15.80 -4.75
C ARG A 3 -14.84 15.74 -5.39
N ARG A 4 -13.82 16.24 -4.69
CA ARG A 4 -12.41 16.07 -5.07
C ARG A 4 -11.88 14.81 -4.42
N ILE A 5 -11.19 13.98 -5.20
CA ILE A 5 -10.43 12.83 -4.71
C ILE A 5 -8.97 13.26 -4.60
N ILE A 6 -8.34 12.94 -3.47
CA ILE A 6 -6.92 13.20 -3.21
C ILE A 6 -6.29 11.84 -2.94
N ASP A 7 -5.25 11.49 -3.69
CA ASP A 7 -4.48 10.29 -3.47
C ASP A 7 -3.48 10.52 -2.32
N LEU A 8 -3.48 9.63 -1.34
CA LEU A 8 -2.57 9.63 -0.19
C LEU A 8 -1.56 8.47 -0.25
N SER A 9 -1.58 7.70 -1.33
CA SER A 9 -0.68 6.57 -1.52
C SER A 9 0.71 7.01 -1.99
N VAL A 10 1.71 6.20 -1.63
CA VAL A 10 3.04 6.26 -2.23
C VAL A 10 3.15 5.17 -3.30
N THR A 11 3.90 5.45 -4.37
CA THR A 11 4.19 4.47 -5.40
C THR A 11 5.01 3.32 -4.80
N LEU A 12 4.56 2.07 -5.01
CA LEU A 12 5.35 0.90 -4.67
C LEU A 12 6.55 0.81 -5.62
N THR A 13 7.75 0.74 -5.06
CA THR A 13 9.01 0.74 -5.82
C THR A 13 10.08 -0.01 -5.06
N ASP A 14 10.96 -0.70 -5.80
CA ASP A 14 12.17 -1.34 -5.30
C ASP A 14 13.43 -0.45 -5.45
N GLU A 15 13.26 0.80 -5.92
CA GLU A 15 14.35 1.74 -6.14
C GLU A 15 14.73 2.55 -4.89
N VAL A 16 13.78 2.73 -3.97
CA VAL A 16 13.95 3.58 -2.78
C VAL A 16 13.97 2.70 -1.52
N PRO A 17 15.02 2.77 -0.68
CA PRO A 17 15.09 2.02 0.57
C PRO A 17 14.23 2.67 1.66
N ALA A 18 12.91 2.58 1.52
CA ALA A 18 11.93 3.09 2.50
C ALA A 18 11.68 2.10 3.65
N ASP A 19 11.91 0.81 3.39
CA ASP A 19 11.69 -0.29 4.34
C ASP A 19 12.99 -0.70 5.06
N PRO A 20 12.92 -1.43 6.19
CA PRO A 20 14.09 -1.98 6.85
C PRO A 20 14.97 -2.81 5.87
N PRO A 21 16.31 -2.80 6.05
CA PRO A 21 17.21 -3.53 5.16
C PRO A 21 16.81 -5.00 4.97
N GLY A 22 16.55 -5.39 3.71
CA GLY A 22 16.16 -6.74 3.34
C GLY A 22 14.64 -7.03 3.36
N MET A 23 13.81 -6.06 3.77
CA MET A 23 12.34 -6.18 3.79
C MET A 23 11.65 -5.35 2.70
N GLY A 24 12.40 -4.68 1.84
CA GLY A 24 11.84 -3.92 0.72
C GLY A 24 11.18 -4.82 -0.34
N PRO A 25 10.27 -4.26 -1.16
CA PRO A 25 9.65 -4.98 -2.25
C PRO A 25 10.69 -5.37 -3.31
N LYS A 26 10.37 -6.42 -4.08
CA LYS A 26 11.09 -6.77 -5.31
C LYS A 26 10.11 -6.78 -6.47
N ILE A 27 10.46 -6.11 -7.56
CA ILE A 27 9.60 -6.00 -8.73
C ILE A 27 10.35 -6.48 -9.96
N GLU A 28 9.85 -7.53 -10.58
CA GLU A 28 10.35 -8.03 -11.86
C GLU A 28 9.42 -7.57 -12.97
N TYR A 29 9.95 -6.75 -13.89
CA TYR A 29 9.20 -6.21 -15.01
C TYR A 29 9.34 -7.12 -16.23
N MET A 30 8.22 -7.43 -16.87
CA MET A 30 8.17 -8.11 -18.15
C MET A 30 7.52 -7.21 -19.19
N GLU A 31 8.26 -6.92 -20.25
CA GLU A 31 7.79 -6.12 -21.37
C GLU A 31 6.86 -6.92 -22.32
N HIS A 32 6.22 -6.20 -23.23
CA HIS A 32 5.28 -6.76 -24.21
C HIS A 32 5.84 -7.92 -25.05
N SER A 33 7.14 -7.89 -25.36
CA SER A 33 7.81 -8.97 -26.08
C SER A 33 7.81 -10.27 -25.27
N GLY A 34 8.05 -10.21 -23.96
CA GLY A 34 7.95 -11.35 -23.05
C GLY A 34 6.53 -11.90 -22.99
N GLY A 35 5.54 -11.01 -22.86
CA GLY A 35 4.13 -11.39 -22.90
C GLY A 35 3.71 -12.09 -24.19
N ALA A 36 4.27 -11.68 -25.34
CA ALA A 36 3.98 -12.31 -26.62
C ALA A 36 4.47 -13.77 -26.66
N HIS A 37 5.64 -14.04 -26.09
CA HIS A 37 6.15 -15.40 -25.95
C HIS A 37 5.30 -16.23 -24.99
N GLU A 38 4.80 -15.66 -23.89
CA GLU A 38 3.88 -16.35 -22.98
C GLU A 38 2.56 -16.70 -23.66
N TYR A 39 1.99 -15.80 -24.46
CA TYR A 39 0.79 -16.09 -25.25
C TYR A 39 1.02 -17.19 -26.28
N ALA A 40 2.18 -17.22 -26.92
CA ALA A 40 2.53 -18.30 -27.84
C ALA A 40 2.56 -19.65 -27.12
N GLN A 41 3.10 -19.71 -25.90
CA GLN A 41 3.13 -20.92 -25.08
C GLN A 41 1.75 -21.33 -24.56
N MET A 42 0.95 -20.37 -24.08
CA MET A 42 -0.34 -20.62 -23.45
C MET A 42 -1.45 -20.94 -24.46
N PHE A 43 -1.48 -20.22 -25.58
CA PHE A 43 -2.56 -20.32 -26.57
C PHE A 43 -2.14 -21.01 -27.87
N GLY A 44 -0.85 -21.31 -28.05
CA GLY A 44 -0.34 -21.92 -29.28
C GLY A 44 -0.39 -21.00 -30.51
N ILE A 45 -0.47 -19.68 -30.30
CA ILE A 45 -0.49 -18.67 -31.36
C ILE A 45 0.93 -18.12 -31.54
N PRO A 46 1.63 -18.44 -32.65
CA PRO A 46 2.97 -17.90 -32.91
C PRO A 46 3.00 -16.37 -32.87
N VAL A 47 4.12 -15.79 -32.43
CA VAL A 47 4.27 -14.34 -32.20
C VAL A 47 3.94 -13.52 -33.45
N GLU A 48 4.31 -14.01 -34.63
CA GLU A 48 4.02 -13.39 -35.94
C GLU A 48 2.53 -13.31 -36.29
N HIS A 49 1.69 -14.11 -35.63
CA HIS A 49 0.24 -14.10 -35.76
C HIS A 49 -0.45 -13.28 -34.67
N GLN A 50 0.31 -12.75 -33.71
CA GLN A 50 -0.19 -11.84 -32.69
C GLN A 50 -0.19 -10.40 -33.22
N LEU A 51 -1.10 -9.57 -32.71
CA LEU A 51 -1.16 -8.16 -33.08
C LEU A 51 0.15 -7.48 -32.70
N ASP A 52 0.86 -6.98 -33.70
CA ASP A 52 2.16 -6.31 -33.58
C ASP A 52 3.24 -7.12 -32.83
N GLY A 53 3.06 -8.45 -32.72
CA GLY A 53 3.94 -9.31 -31.93
C GLY A 53 3.99 -8.94 -30.45
N ALA A 54 2.94 -8.32 -29.91
CA ALA A 54 2.88 -7.81 -28.54
C ALA A 54 1.91 -8.60 -27.67
N GLY A 55 2.35 -8.97 -26.46
CA GLY A 55 1.51 -9.53 -25.41
C GLY A 55 1.38 -8.61 -24.20
N ALA A 56 0.82 -9.12 -23.11
CA ALA A 56 0.70 -8.36 -21.87
C ALA A 56 2.07 -8.05 -21.26
N ALA A 57 2.35 -6.77 -21.00
CA ALA A 57 3.38 -6.39 -20.06
C ALA A 57 2.84 -6.61 -18.64
N VAL A 58 3.64 -7.21 -17.77
CA VAL A 58 3.25 -7.50 -16.39
C VAL A 58 4.42 -7.27 -15.45
N GLU A 59 4.08 -7.11 -14.18
CA GLU A 59 5.02 -7.02 -13.09
C GLU A 59 4.81 -8.23 -12.17
N ARG A 60 5.90 -8.87 -11.74
CA ARG A 60 5.87 -9.89 -10.69
C ARG A 60 6.45 -9.28 -9.42
N LEU A 61 5.66 -9.28 -8.36
CA LEU A 61 6.04 -8.66 -7.11
C LEU A 61 6.28 -9.71 -6.03
N THR A 62 7.37 -9.56 -5.28
CA THR A 62 7.57 -10.24 -3.99
C THR A 62 7.62 -9.17 -2.90
N LEU A 63 6.64 -9.19 -2.00
CA LEU A 63 6.44 -8.16 -0.98
C LEU A 63 5.86 -8.74 0.32
N THR A 64 5.89 -7.94 1.37
CA THR A 64 5.15 -8.17 2.62
C THR A 64 3.90 -7.28 2.65
N THR A 65 2.92 -7.62 3.49
CA THR A 65 1.72 -6.80 3.70
C THR A 65 1.99 -5.42 4.31
N HIS A 66 3.25 -5.10 4.63
CA HIS A 66 3.68 -3.87 5.29
C HIS A 66 4.59 -2.98 4.42
N ASN A 67 4.72 -3.28 3.12
CA ASN A 67 5.45 -2.42 2.19
C ASN A 67 4.57 -1.30 1.64
N GLY A 68 5.14 -0.09 1.52
CA GLY A 68 4.45 1.08 0.96
C GLY A 68 3.28 1.58 1.82
N THR A 69 2.30 2.23 1.20
CA THR A 69 1.04 2.61 1.88
C THR A 69 0.21 1.37 2.14
N HIS A 70 0.04 1.00 3.42
CA HIS A 70 -0.64 -0.23 3.84
C HIS A 70 -1.59 0.01 5.02
N LEU A 71 -2.26 -1.06 5.45
CA LEU A 71 -3.19 -1.06 6.60
C LEU A 71 -2.82 -2.19 7.56
N ASP A 72 -2.61 -1.84 8.83
CA ASP A 72 -2.34 -2.82 9.89
C ASP A 72 -3.64 -3.28 10.57
N ALA A 73 -3.90 -4.58 10.51
CA ALA A 73 -4.94 -5.20 11.33
C ALA A 73 -4.43 -5.48 12.76
N PRO A 74 -5.30 -5.60 13.79
CA PRO A 74 -4.90 -5.95 15.15
C PRO A 74 -3.97 -7.15 15.27
N TRP A 75 -4.15 -8.17 14.41
CA TRP A 75 -3.28 -9.35 14.34
C TRP A 75 -1.80 -9.02 14.12
N HIS A 76 -1.47 -7.91 13.44
CA HIS A 76 -0.09 -7.45 13.25
C HIS A 76 0.62 -7.23 14.59
N TYR A 77 -0.09 -6.69 15.58
CA TYR A 77 0.48 -6.32 16.87
C TYR A 77 0.49 -7.47 17.88
N HIS A 78 -0.57 -8.28 17.92
CA HIS A 78 -0.70 -9.36 18.91
C HIS A 78 -1.76 -10.40 18.47
N PRO A 79 -1.63 -11.69 18.82
CA PRO A 79 -2.66 -12.71 18.51
C PRO A 79 -4.00 -12.50 19.22
N THR A 80 -4.06 -11.63 20.24
CA THR A 80 -5.28 -11.28 20.97
C THR A 80 -5.49 -9.76 21.06
N MET A 81 -6.74 -9.35 21.14
CA MET A 81 -7.22 -7.98 21.32
C MET A 81 -8.35 -7.94 22.37
N ASN A 82 -8.94 -6.76 22.63
CA ASN A 82 -10.17 -6.63 23.42
C ASN A 82 -10.23 -7.50 24.69
N LYS A 83 -9.23 -7.39 25.58
CA LYS A 83 -9.15 -8.17 26.83
C LYS A 83 -9.08 -9.70 26.65
N GLY A 84 -8.46 -10.17 25.57
CA GLY A 84 -8.10 -11.58 25.37
C GLY A 84 -8.84 -12.30 24.24
N GLU A 85 -9.72 -11.61 23.53
CA GLU A 85 -10.34 -12.13 22.30
C GLU A 85 -9.28 -12.35 21.21
N ARG A 86 -9.50 -13.26 20.27
CA ARG A 86 -8.60 -13.42 19.12
C ARG A 86 -8.55 -12.12 18.32
N ALA A 87 -7.35 -11.67 17.97
CA ALA A 87 -7.18 -10.52 17.09
C ALA A 87 -7.68 -10.84 15.68
N ILE A 88 -8.42 -9.90 15.08
CA ILE A 88 -8.93 -10.05 13.72
C ILE A 88 -7.80 -9.88 12.69
N THR A 89 -7.86 -10.68 11.63
CA THR A 89 -7.00 -10.53 10.44
C THR A 89 -7.61 -9.50 9.49
N ILE A 90 -6.84 -9.07 8.48
CA ILE A 90 -7.24 -7.97 7.59
C ILE A 90 -8.53 -8.25 6.81
N ASP A 91 -8.78 -9.52 6.46
CA ASP A 91 -9.98 -10.00 5.78
C ASP A 91 -11.24 -10.00 6.67
N GLU A 92 -11.07 -9.81 7.98
CA GLU A 92 -12.14 -9.73 8.97
C GLU A 92 -12.43 -8.28 9.42
N VAL A 93 -11.64 -7.30 8.97
CA VAL A 93 -11.85 -5.88 9.30
C VAL A 93 -13.12 -5.38 8.61
N PRO A 94 -14.09 -4.79 9.35
CA PRO A 94 -15.29 -4.23 8.76
C PRO A 94 -14.97 -3.08 7.79
N LEU A 95 -15.49 -3.13 6.55
CA LEU A 95 -15.20 -2.13 5.52
C LEU A 95 -15.69 -0.72 5.91
N GLU A 96 -16.74 -0.62 6.72
CA GLU A 96 -17.23 0.65 7.25
C GLU A 96 -16.21 1.36 8.15
N TRP A 97 -15.24 0.65 8.74
CA TRP A 97 -14.14 1.29 9.49
C TRP A 97 -13.15 1.97 8.57
N CYS A 98 -13.04 1.49 7.32
CA CYS A 98 -12.14 2.03 6.29
C CYS A 98 -12.77 3.21 5.53
N MET A 99 -13.99 3.61 5.89
CA MET A 99 -14.74 4.68 5.22
C MET A 99 -15.33 5.64 6.25
N GLY A 100 -14.69 6.79 6.44
CA GLY A 100 -15.17 7.78 7.41
C GLY A 100 -14.54 9.16 7.26
N PRO A 101 -15.02 10.14 8.02
CA PRO A 101 -14.36 11.43 8.13
C PRO A 101 -12.96 11.26 8.74
N GLY A 102 -11.97 11.89 8.12
CA GLY A 102 -10.60 11.98 8.65
C GLY A 102 -10.33 13.35 9.23
N VAL A 103 -9.41 13.42 10.20
CA VAL A 103 -8.91 14.68 10.78
C VAL A 103 -7.42 14.81 10.46
N LYS A 104 -6.99 15.98 9.97
CA LYS A 104 -5.58 16.26 9.65
C LYS A 104 -4.98 17.23 10.68
N LEU A 105 -4.09 16.71 11.51
CA LEU A 105 -3.26 17.48 12.45
C LEU A 105 -1.91 17.78 11.79
N ASP A 106 -1.43 19.03 11.83
CA ASP A 106 -0.22 19.48 11.13
C ASP A 106 0.93 19.81 12.09
N PHE A 107 1.85 18.85 12.22
CA PHE A 107 3.02 18.96 13.11
C PHE A 107 4.34 19.20 12.37
N ARG A 108 4.31 19.62 11.09
CA ARG A 108 5.52 19.82 10.25
C ARG A 108 6.51 20.86 10.79
N HIS A 109 6.11 21.65 11.77
CA HIS A 109 6.94 22.67 12.41
C HIS A 109 7.82 22.11 13.55
N LEU A 110 7.60 20.86 13.96
CA LEU A 110 8.38 20.18 14.99
C LEU A 110 9.58 19.46 14.37
N PRO A 111 10.71 19.31 15.10
CA PRO A 111 11.88 18.61 14.59
C PRO A 111 11.67 17.09 14.51
N ASP A 112 12.46 16.44 13.65
CA ASP A 112 12.48 14.99 13.53
C ASP A 112 12.74 14.31 14.88
N GLY A 113 11.98 13.26 15.19
CA GLY A 113 12.07 12.53 16.46
C GLY A 113 11.37 13.19 17.64
N HIS A 114 10.70 14.33 17.45
CA HIS A 114 9.86 14.94 18.50
C HIS A 114 8.68 14.03 18.84
N VAL A 115 8.48 13.79 20.14
CA VAL A 115 7.32 13.05 20.65
C VAL A 115 6.18 14.03 20.86
N VAL A 116 5.20 14.00 19.98
CA VAL A 116 3.97 14.81 20.11
C VAL A 116 3.25 14.44 21.40
N SER A 117 3.11 15.42 22.28
CA SER A 117 2.47 15.27 23.59
C SER A 117 0.95 15.40 23.50
N ALA A 118 0.25 14.94 24.54
CA ALA A 118 -1.20 15.11 24.67
C ALA A 118 -1.60 16.60 24.62
N ALA A 119 -0.82 17.49 25.24
CA ALA A 119 -1.08 18.93 25.21
C ALA A 119 -0.94 19.54 23.81
N GLU A 120 0.03 19.08 23.01
CA GLU A 120 0.18 19.52 21.62
C GLU A 120 -0.94 18.99 20.73
N MET A 121 -1.41 17.75 20.98
CA MET A 121 -2.60 17.23 20.30
C MET A 121 -3.84 18.07 20.64
N GLU A 122 -4.09 18.35 21.91
CA GLU A 122 -5.20 19.20 22.35
C GLU A 122 -5.15 20.59 21.72
N ALA A 123 -3.96 21.21 21.68
CA ALA A 123 -3.77 22.51 21.05
C ALA A 123 -4.06 22.45 19.53
N GLU A 124 -3.63 21.40 18.86
CA GLU A 124 -3.83 21.24 17.41
C GLU A 124 -5.30 20.96 17.07
N PHE A 125 -6.01 20.17 17.88
CA PHE A 125 -7.47 20.03 17.77
C PHE A 125 -8.18 21.38 17.95
N ALA A 126 -7.84 22.14 19.00
CA ALA A 126 -8.43 23.46 19.22
C ALA A 126 -8.16 24.44 18.06
N ARG A 127 -7.01 24.30 17.37
CA ARG A 127 -6.65 25.12 16.22
C ARG A 127 -7.51 24.84 14.98
N ILE A 128 -7.89 23.58 14.75
CA ILE A 128 -8.67 23.18 13.56
C ILE A 128 -10.20 23.25 13.76
N GLY A 129 -10.66 23.37 15.01
CA GLY A 129 -12.08 23.45 15.38
C GLY A 129 -12.75 22.09 15.53
#